data_AF-A0A927WJJ5-F1
#
_entry.id   AF-A0A927WJJ5-F1
#
_cell.length_a   1.000
_cell.length_b   1.000
_cell.length_c   1.000
_cell.angle_alpha   90.00
_cell.angle_beta   90.00
_cell.angle_gamma   90.00
#
_symmetry.space_group_name_H-M   'P 1'
#
loop_
_entity.id
_entity.type
_entity.pdbx_description
1 polymer ?
#
loop_
_entity_poly.entity_id
_entity_poly.type
_entity_poly.pdbx_seq_one_letter_code
_entity_poly.pdbx_strand_id
1 'polypeptide(L)' 'MFRKMRRFKQQLTEDECKEVLREAKRGVLSMLGDDGYPYGIPMNHW' A
#
# COMPACT_ATOMS: atom_id res chain seq x y z
N MET A 1 -2.80 16.99 1.53
CA MET A 1 -4.11 16.35 1.33
C MET A 1 -3.94 15.21 0.34
N PHE A 2 -4.44 14.01 0.63
CA PHE A 2 -4.35 12.89 -0.31
C PHE A 2 -5.20 13.17 -1.56
N ARG A 3 -4.66 12.84 -2.72
CA ARG A 3 -5.41 12.92 -3.98
C ARG A 3 -6.50 11.84 -3.98
N LYS A 4 -7.67 12.15 -4.53
CA LYS A 4 -8.73 11.15 -4.71
C LYS A 4 -8.22 10.02 -5.61
N MET A 5 -8.55 8.78 -5.27
CA MET A 5 -8.23 7.63 -6.13
C MET A 5 -8.93 7.76 -7.49
N ARG A 6 -8.18 7.50 -8.57
CA ARG A 6 -8.73 7.46 -9.94
C ARG A 6 -9.91 6.49 -10.05
N ARG A 7 -9.84 5.37 -9.34
CA ARG A 7 -10.79 4.25 -9.32
C ARG A 7 -11.62 4.24 -8.03
N PHE A 8 -12.17 5.39 -7.66
CA PHE A 8 -12.89 5.57 -6.39
C PHE A 8 -14.11 4.65 -6.21
N LYS A 9 -14.72 4.13 -7.28
CA LYS A 9 -15.82 3.15 -7.19
C LYS A 9 -15.36 1.78 -6.69
N GLN A 10 -14.07 1.48 -6.73
CA GLN A 10 -13.46 0.24 -6.19
C GLN A 10 -12.72 0.48 -4.86
N GLN A 11 -12.89 1.67 -4.26
CA GLN A 11 -12.24 1.99 -3.00
C GLN A 11 -12.88 1.19 -1.87
N LEU A 12 -12.05 0.42 -1.15
CA LEU A 12 -12.45 -0.20 0.10
C LEU A 12 -12.69 0.87 1.18
N THR A 13 -13.50 0.52 2.16
CA THR A 13 -13.62 1.31 3.38
C THR A 13 -12.29 1.29 4.14
N GLU A 14 -12.13 2.25 5.04
CA GLU A 14 -10.90 2.34 5.85
C GLU A 14 -10.71 1.10 6.75
N ASP A 15 -11.82 0.55 7.27
CA ASP A 15 -11.78 -0.62 8.14
C ASP A 15 -11.39 -1.89 7.39
N GLU A 16 -11.95 -2.11 6.19
CA GLU A 16 -11.53 -3.21 5.30
C GLU A 16 -10.04 -3.09 4.92
N CYS A 17 -9.55 -1.87 4.66
CA CYS A 17 -8.13 -1.64 4.43
C CYS A 17 -7.26 -2.05 5.62
N LYS A 18 -7.67 -1.69 6.84
CA LYS A 18 -6.95 -2.06 8.08
C LYS A 18 -6.96 -3.56 8.32
N GLU A 19 -8.06 -4.22 8.04
CA GLU A 19 -8.19 -5.68 8.15
C GLU A 19 -7.20 -6.39 7.22
N VAL A 20 -7.17 -6.02 5.94
CA VAL A 20 -6.21 -6.57 4.96
C VAL A 20 -4.77 -6.39 5.43
N LEU A 21 -4.41 -5.22 5.95
CA LEU A 21 -3.05 -4.95 6.44
C LEU A 21 -2.69 -5.75 7.68
N ARG A 22 -3.65 -6.05 8.57
CA ARG A 22 -3.42 -6.86 9.77
C ARG A 22 -3.26 -8.34 9.45
N GLU A 23 -4.03 -8.85 8.50
CA GLU A 23 -4.06 -10.28 8.16
C GLU A 23 -2.99 -10.70 7.13
N ALA A 24 -2.60 -9.77 6.25
CA ALA A 24 -1.61 -10.06 5.23
C ALA A 24 -0.23 -10.35 5.84
N LYS A 25 0.24 -11.59 5.67
CA LYS A 25 1.56 -12.04 6.13
C LYS A 25 2.73 -11.51 5.29
N ARG A 26 2.44 -10.95 4.10
CA ARG A 26 3.44 -10.52 3.12
C ARG A 26 2.98 -9.25 2.43
N GLY A 27 3.92 -8.36 2.14
CA GLY A 27 3.70 -7.13 1.39
C GLY A 27 4.95 -6.68 0.66
N VAL A 28 4.87 -5.57 -0.07
CA VAL A 28 6.02 -4.92 -0.70
C VAL A 28 6.06 -3.48 -0.25
N LEU A 29 7.14 -3.07 0.41
CA LEU A 29 7.40 -1.67 0.72
C LEU A 29 8.01 -1.01 -0.52
N SER A 30 7.29 -0.05 -1.10
CA SER A 30 7.76 0.71 -2.26
C SER A 30 8.22 2.10 -1.82
N MET A 31 9.41 2.50 -2.25
CA MET A 31 10.02 3.80 -1.97
C MET A 31 10.54 4.42 -3.27
N LEU A 32 10.78 5.73 -3.21
CA LEU A 32 11.51 6.45 -4.25
C LEU A 32 12.95 6.64 -3.76
N GLY A 33 13.90 6.05 -4.47
CA GLY A 33 15.33 6.25 -4.27
C GLY A 33 15.84 7.49 -5.01
N ASP A 34 17.14 7.48 -5.31
CA ASP A 34 17.82 8.59 -6.00
C ASP A 34 17.13 8.92 -7.34
N ASP A 35 17.01 10.21 -7.63
CA ASP A 35 16.32 10.76 -8.80
C ASP A 35 14.88 10.25 -9.00
N GLY A 36 14.23 9.81 -7.93
CA GLY A 36 12.87 9.26 -7.97
C GLY A 36 12.79 7.83 -8.50
N TYR A 37 13.92 7.10 -8.52
CA TYR A 37 13.94 5.72 -8.98
C TYR A 37 13.07 4.83 -8.07
N PRO A 38 12.05 4.14 -8.60
CA PRO A 38 11.17 3.33 -7.77
C PRO A 38 11.87 2.05 -7.33
N TYR A 39 11.81 1.74 -6.04
CA TYR A 39 12.37 0.51 -5.48
C TYR A 39 11.39 -0.17 -4.53
N GLY A 40 11.22 -1.47 -4.70
CA GLY A 40 10.29 -2.29 -3.91
C GLY A 40 11.03 -3.39 -3.15
N ILE A 41 10.78 -3.51 -1.85
CA ILE A 41 11.37 -4.54 -0.98
C ILE A 41 10.24 -5.45 -0.47
N PRO A 42 10.31 -6.77 -0.69
CA PRO A 42 9.35 -7.71 -0.11
C PRO A 42 9.54 -7.75 1.41
N MET A 43 8.43 -7.68 2.14
CA MET A 43 8.37 -7.69 3.60
C MET A 43 7.47 -8.82 4.07
N ASN A 44 7.86 -9.48 5.15
CA ASN A 44 7.02 -10.42 5.88
C ASN A 44 6.54 -9.76 7.18
N HIS A 45 5.27 -9.98 7.52
CA HIS A 45 4.63 -9.54 8.77
C HIS A 45 4.19 -10.80 9.55
N TRP A 46 4.57 -10.87 10.82
CA TRP A 46 4.39 -12.04 11.69
C TRP A 46 3.44 -11.74 12.84
#